data_AF-A0A5C6YWG8-F1
#
_entry.id   AF-A0A5C6YWG8-F1
#
_cell.length_a   1.000
_cell.length_b   1.000
_cell.length_c   1.000
_cell.angle_alpha   90.00
_cell.angle_beta   90.00
_cell.angle_gamma   90.00
#
_symmetry.space_group_name_H-M   'P 1'
#
loop_
_entity.id
_entity.type
_entity.pdbx_description
1 polymer ?
#
loop_
_entity_poly.entity_id
_entity_poly.type
_entity_poly.pdbx_seq_one_letter_code
_entity_poly.pdbx_strand_id
1 'polypeptide(L)'
;MDYSENIKLRKAQKKVEILKGFYSHLLVYIVVNIALFVVRGHVLEFFKNQSPDKNFIEWVDWNILIVPVFWGIGLLFHAAKAFQYKLKFIKNWEEKQMEKFLK
;
A
#
# COMPACT_ATOMS: atom_id res chain seq x y z
N MET A 1 28.44 18.89 20.27
CA MET A 1 27.14 18.52 19.68
C MET A 1 26.82 17.11 20.16
N ASP A 2 25.82 16.98 21.01
CA ASP A 2 25.59 15.81 21.87
C ASP A 2 25.19 14.56 21.04
N TYR A 3 25.74 13.39 21.37
CA TYR A 3 25.48 12.11 20.67
C TYR A 3 23.97 11.76 20.66
N SER A 4 23.25 12.17 21.71
CA SER A 4 21.80 11.96 21.82
C SER A 4 21.00 12.74 20.77
N GLU A 5 21.48 13.94 20.39
CA GLU A 5 20.84 14.83 19.43
C GLU A 5 20.94 14.25 18.01
N ASN A 6 22.12 13.73 17.64
CA ASN A 6 22.34 13.03 16.37
C ASN A 6 21.44 11.79 16.19
N ILE A 7 21.20 11.02 17.26
CA ILE A 7 20.31 9.85 17.20
C ILE A 7 18.85 10.27 16.98
N LYS A 8 18.38 11.32 17.66
CA LYS A 8 17.01 11.85 17.50
C LYS A 8 16.77 12.35 16.08
N LEU A 9 17.73 13.10 15.53
CA LEU A 9 17.68 13.61 14.15
C LEU A 9 17.61 12.47 13.13
N ARG A 10 18.50 11.48 13.24
CA ARG A 10 18.50 10.32 12.33
C ARG A 10 17.20 9.52 12.37
N LYS A 11 16.61 9.35 13.56
CA LYS A 11 15.29 8.71 13.72
C LYS A 11 14.17 9.52 13.06
N ALA A 12 14.20 10.85 13.17
CA ALA A 12 13.23 11.73 12.53
C ALA A 12 13.36 11.70 11.00
N GLN A 13 14.57 11.74 10.47
CA GLN A 13 14.83 11.64 9.02
C GLN A 13 14.30 10.33 8.44
N LYS A 14 14.62 9.19 9.07
CA LYS A 14 14.13 7.87 8.64
C LYS A 14 12.59 7.79 8.64
N LYS A 15 11.92 8.45 9.59
CA LYS A 15 10.44 8.52 9.61
C LYS A 15 9.91 9.31 8.42
N VAL A 16 10.52 10.45 8.09
CA VAL A 16 10.12 11.28 6.94
C VAL A 16 10.31 10.51 5.63
N GLU A 17 11.42 9.78 5.48
CA GLU A 17 11.67 8.95 4.29
C GLU A 17 10.62 7.87 4.08
N ILE A 18 10.29 7.11 5.14
CA ILE A 18 9.25 6.08 5.07
C ILE A 18 7.89 6.70 4.71
N LEU A 19 7.57 7.85 5.30
CA LEU A 19 6.31 8.54 5.05
C LEU A 19 6.21 9.08 3.62
N LYS A 20 7.30 9.67 3.10
CA LYS A 20 7.40 10.09 1.69
C LYS A 20 7.22 8.92 0.74
N GLY A 21 7.87 7.79 1.01
CA GLY A 21 7.71 6.57 0.21
C GLY A 21 6.27 6.04 0.21
N PHE A 22 5.60 6.05 1.37
CA PHE A 22 4.19 5.69 1.46
C PHE A 22 3.29 6.62 0.65
N TYR A 23 3.42 7.94 0.80
CA TYR A 23 2.59 8.89 0.05
C TYR A 23 2.81 8.84 -1.46
N SER A 24 4.06 8.61 -1.90
CA SER A 24 4.35 8.40 -3.33
C SER A 24 3.63 7.17 -3.86
N HIS A 25 3.69 6.04 -3.14
CA HIS A 25 3.00 4.81 -3.54
C HIS A 25 1.48 4.98 -3.50
N LEU A 26 0.94 5.63 -2.47
CA LEU A 26 -0.49 5.94 -2.35
C LEU A 26 -0.97 6.81 -3.51
N LEU A 27 -0.22 7.84 -3.90
CA LEU A 27 -0.58 8.71 -5.01
C LEU A 27 -0.62 7.92 -6.33
N VAL A 28 0.42 7.15 -6.63
CA VAL A 28 0.47 6.30 -7.83
C VAL A 28 -0.68 5.30 -7.82
N TYR A 29 -0.94 4.67 -6.67
CA TYR A 29 -2.06 3.75 -6.51
C TYR A 29 -3.39 4.43 -6.86
N ILE A 30 -3.69 5.60 -6.29
CA ILE A 30 -4.94 6.32 -6.56
C ILE A 30 -5.05 6.69 -8.05
N VAL A 31 -4.01 7.29 -8.62
CA VAL A 31 -4.03 7.76 -10.02
C VAL A 31 -4.23 6.59 -10.99
N VAL A 32 -3.49 5.50 -10.82
CA VAL A 32 -3.59 4.32 -11.67
C VAL A 32 -4.96 3.66 -11.53
N ASN A 33 -5.49 3.53 -10.31
CA ASN A 33 -6.80 2.94 -10.09
C ASN A 33 -7.92 3.78 -10.70
N ILE A 34 -7.89 5.11 -10.54
CA ILE A 34 -8.86 5.99 -11.19
C ILE A 34 -8.80 5.82 -12.72
N ALA A 35 -7.60 5.87 -13.30
CA ALA A 35 -7.43 5.67 -14.73
C ALA A 35 -7.96 4.30 -15.18
N LEU A 36 -7.67 3.24 -14.42
CA LEU A 36 -8.13 1.88 -14.68
C LEU A 36 -9.66 1.79 -14.67
N PHE A 37 -10.33 2.38 -13.68
CA PHE A 37 -11.80 2.40 -13.61
C PHE A 37 -12.43 3.21 -14.74
N VAL A 38 -11.81 4.31 -15.15
CA VAL A 38 -12.27 5.14 -16.27
C VAL A 38 -12.18 4.36 -17.60
N VAL A 39 -11.06 3.67 -17.85
CA VAL A 39 -10.87 2.94 -19.12
C VAL A 39 -11.52 1.56 -19.15
N ARG A 40 -11.91 1.00 -18.00
CA ARG A 40 -12.49 -0.36 -17.86
C ARG A 40 -13.62 -0.61 -18.86
N GLY A 41 -14.58 0.31 -18.97
CA GLY A 41 -15.71 0.16 -19.90
C GLY A 41 -15.27 0.02 -21.35
N HIS A 42 -14.38 0.90 -21.81
CA HIS A 42 -13.82 0.84 -23.16
C HIS A 42 -13.02 -0.44 -23.43
N VAL A 43 -12.26 -0.91 -22.43
CA VAL A 43 -11.50 -2.16 -22.54
C VAL A 43 -12.43 -3.37 -22.70
N LEU A 44 -13.50 -3.45 -21.88
CA LEU A 44 -14.48 -4.53 -21.98
C LEU A 44 -15.24 -4.51 -23.30
N GLU A 45 -15.65 -3.33 -23.78
CA GLU A 45 -16.29 -3.17 -25.09
C GLU A 45 -15.37 -3.60 -26.24
N PHE A 46 -14.10 -3.20 -26.21
CA PHE A 46 -13.11 -3.60 -27.21
C PHE A 46 -12.95 -5.12 -27.29
N PHE A 47 -12.81 -5.80 -26.15
CA PHE A 47 -12.70 -7.26 -26.14
C PHE A 47 -13.99 -7.95 -26.56
N LYS A 48 -15.16 -7.43 -26.16
CA LYS A 48 -16.46 -7.97 -26.56
C LYS A 48 -16.66 -7.92 -28.08
N ASN A 49 -16.13 -6.88 -28.75
CA ASN A 49 -16.18 -6.75 -30.20
C ASN A 49 -15.21 -7.71 -30.94
N GLN A 50 -14.10 -8.10 -30.32
CA GLN A 50 -13.14 -9.05 -30.91
C GLN A 50 -13.48 -10.52 -30.62
N SER A 51 -13.94 -10.82 -29.41
CA SER A 51 -14.31 -12.16 -28.98
C SER A 51 -15.55 -12.08 -28.10
N PRO A 52 -16.73 -12.49 -28.60
CA PRO A 52 -17.97 -12.44 -27.82
C PRO A 52 -18.08 -13.55 -26.77
N ASP A 53 -17.01 -14.32 -26.52
CA ASP A 53 -16.98 -15.31 -25.46
C ASP A 53 -17.13 -14.66 -24.08
N LYS A 54 -18.27 -14.92 -23.44
CA LYS A 54 -18.61 -14.36 -22.14
C LYS A 54 -17.61 -14.75 -21.05
N ASN A 55 -17.09 -15.98 -21.09
CA ASN A 55 -16.14 -16.46 -20.09
C ASN A 55 -14.82 -15.68 -20.16
N PHE A 56 -14.36 -15.39 -21.38
CA PHE A 56 -13.17 -14.56 -21.60
C PHE A 56 -13.38 -13.12 -21.11
N ILE A 57 -14.53 -12.50 -21.42
CA ILE A 57 -14.83 -11.13 -20.98
C ILE A 57 -14.92 -11.02 -19.45
N GLU A 58 -15.60 -11.97 -18.81
CA GLU A 58 -15.66 -12.05 -17.35
C GLU A 58 -14.28 -12.24 -16.74
N TRP A 59 -13.43 -13.09 -17.34
CA TRP A 59 -12.05 -13.27 -16.89
C TRP A 59 -11.24 -11.97 -16.99
N VAL A 60 -11.34 -11.22 -18.09
CA VAL A 60 -10.67 -9.92 -18.24
C VAL A 60 -11.16 -8.95 -17.16
N ASP A 61 -12.48 -8.87 -16.94
CA ASP A 61 -13.06 -7.97 -15.95
C ASP A 61 -12.59 -8.30 -14.52
N TRP A 62 -12.58 -9.58 -14.16
CA TRP A 62 -12.06 -10.06 -12.88
C TRP A 62 -10.59 -9.69 -12.67
N ASN A 63 -9.75 -9.81 -13.70
CA ASN A 63 -8.34 -9.43 -13.60
C ASN A 63 -8.16 -7.93 -13.41
N ILE A 64 -8.97 -7.10 -14.07
CA ILE A 64 -8.95 -5.64 -13.88
C ILE A 64 -9.28 -5.28 -12.42
N LEU A 65 -10.20 -6.01 -11.77
CA LEU A 65 -10.58 -5.75 -10.38
C LEU A 65 -9.58 -6.31 -9.36
N ILE A 66 -8.98 -7.47 -9.61
CA ILE A 66 -8.12 -8.14 -8.64
C ILE A 66 -6.74 -7.48 -8.50
N VAL A 67 -6.22 -6.89 -9.58
CA VAL A 67 -4.91 -6.20 -9.57
C VAL A 67 -4.88 -5.03 -8.55
N PRO A 68 -5.86 -4.10 -8.55
CA PRO A 68 -6.07 -3.11 -7.49
C PRO A 68 -6.08 -3.67 -6.07
N VAL A 69 -6.70 -4.82 -5.87
CA VAL A 69 -6.83 -5.46 -4.56
C VAL A 69 -5.48 -5.95 -4.06
N PHE A 70 -4.71 -6.65 -4.90
CA PHE A 70 -3.37 -7.11 -4.56
C PHE A 70 -2.40 -5.94 -4.28
N TRP A 71 -2.44 -4.89 -5.10
CA TRP A 71 -1.68 -3.67 -4.83
C TRP A 71 -2.12 -2.98 -3.54
N GLY A 72 -3.42 -3.01 -3.24
CA GLY A 72 -3.99 -2.50 -2.00
C GLY A 72 -3.41 -3.20 -0.76
N ILE A 73 -3.19 -4.52 -0.83
CA ILE A 73 -2.53 -5.29 0.25
C ILE A 73 -1.10 -4.78 0.46
N GLY A 74 -0.33 -4.59 -0.61
CA GLY A 74 1.02 -4.01 -0.52
C GLY A 74 1.00 -2.61 0.09
N LEU A 75 0.05 -1.78 -0.30
CA LEU A 75 -0.15 -0.44 0.23
C LEU A 75 -0.49 -0.46 1.74
N LEU A 76 -1.28 -1.42 2.21
CA LEU A 76 -1.57 -1.62 3.64
C LEU A 76 -0.31 -1.93 4.45
N PHE A 77 0.59 -2.78 3.93
CA PHE A 77 1.88 -3.03 4.59
C PHE A 77 2.75 -1.77 4.65
N HIS A 78 2.79 -0.98 3.57
CA HIS A 78 3.48 0.31 3.58
C HIS A 78 2.87 1.29 4.59
N ALA A 79 1.54 1.34 4.69
CA ALA A 79 0.83 2.15 5.68
C ALA A 79 1.17 1.71 7.11
N ALA A 80 1.12 0.40 7.38
CA ALA A 80 1.48 -0.16 8.68
C ALA A 80 2.91 0.24 9.08
N LYS A 81 3.88 0.15 8.15
CA LYS A 81 5.26 0.58 8.39
C LYS A 81 5.40 2.09 8.58
N ALA A 82 4.66 2.91 7.83
CA ALA A 82 4.70 4.36 7.94
C ALA A 82 4.06 4.86 9.25
N PHE A 83 3.00 4.20 9.72
CA PHE A 83 2.22 4.61 10.89
C PHE A 83 2.43 3.76 12.15
N GLN A 84 3.37 2.81 12.14
CA GLN A 84 3.68 1.93 13.28
C GLN A 84 3.81 2.69 14.61
N TYR A 85 4.43 3.88 14.59
CA TYR A 85 4.65 4.70 15.79
C TYR A 85 3.44 5.54 16.21
N LYS A 86 2.44 5.72 15.34
CA LYS A 86 1.18 6.40 15.67
C LYS A 86 0.11 5.43 16.19
N LEU A 87 0.23 4.14 15.86
CA LEU A 87 -0.67 3.09 16.33
C LEU A 87 -0.22 2.61 17.72
N LYS A 88 -0.75 3.23 18.78
CA LYS A 88 -0.46 2.88 20.18
C LYS A 88 -0.59 1.39 20.49
N PHE A 89 -1.52 0.69 19.84
CA PHE A 89 -1.70 -0.75 20.01
C PHE A 89 -0.49 -1.57 19.53
N ILE A 90 0.11 -1.22 18.39
CA ILE A 90 1.31 -1.90 17.87
C ILE A 90 2.50 -1.66 18.79
N LYS A 91 2.72 -0.41 19.20
CA LYS A 91 3.79 -0.07 20.15
C LYS A 91 3.66 -0.82 21.48
N ASN A 92 2.45 -0.87 22.04
CA ASN A 92 2.19 -1.60 23.29
C ASN A 92 2.34 -3.12 23.12
N TRP A 93 2.01 -3.66 21.94
CA TRP A 93 2.23 -5.08 21.64
C TRP A 93 3.72 -5.40 21.54
N GLU A 94 4.51 -4.58 20.83
CA GLU A 94 5.97 -4.75 20.72
C GLU A 94 6.65 -4.70 22.09
N GLU A 95 6.29 -3.72 22.94
CA GLU A 95 6.81 -3.61 24.31
C GLU A 95 6.51 -4.87 25.13
N LYS A 96 5.27 -5.38 25.08
CA LYS A 96 4.89 -6.64 25.74
C LYS A 96 5.64 -7.87 25.23
N GLN A 97 5.98 -7.92 23.94
CA GLN A 97 6.78 -9.02 23.41
C GLN A 97 8.23 -8.91 23.86
N MET A 98 8.82 -7.72 23.86
CA MET A 98 10.18 -7.53 24.38
C MET A 98 10.31 -7.93 25.85
N GLU A 99 9.33 -7.58 26.69
CA GLU A 99 9.30 -8.00 28.10
C GLU A 99 9.26 -9.53 28.29
N LYS A 100 8.70 -10.27 27.32
CA LYS A 100 8.69 -11.74 27.36
C LYS A 100 10.04 -12.34 26.97
N PHE A 101 10.79 -11.69 26.07
CA PHE A 101 12.10 -12.16 25.62
C PHE A 101 13.25 -11.73 26.54
N LEU A 102 13.05 -10.68 27.35
CA LEU A 102 14.02 -10.18 28.33
C LEU A 102 13.84 -10.78 29.75
N LYS A 103 12.90 -11.70 29.92
CA LYS A 103 12.83 -12.61 31.08
C LYS A 103 13.73 -13.81 30.84
#